data_AF-A0A2P2M520-F1
#
_entry.id   AF-A0A2P2M520-F1
#
_cell.length_a   1.000
_cell.length_b   1.000
_cell.length_c   1.000
_cell.angle_alpha   90.00
_cell.angle_beta   90.00
_cell.angle_gamma   90.00
#
_symmetry.space_group_name_H-M   'P 1'
#
loop_
_entity.id
_entity.type
_entity.pdbx_description
1 polymer ?
#
loop_
_entity_poly.entity_id
_entity_poly.type
_entity_poly.pdbx_seq_one_letter_code
_entity_poly.pdbx_strand_id
1 'polypeptide(L)'
;MASDVGGLDQPHKAHRSRQAGPSAKKKANSDRKKKKRSGNSADNKNQNPKAFAFKSAVKAKRLQSHAVEKEQRRLHVPTIDRTYGEPAPYVVVVHGPPKVGKSVLIKCLVKHYTKHNLPEVRGPITIVSGKQRRIQFVECPNDINGMIDCAKFADLALLLIDGSYGFEMETFEFLNILQVHGFPKIMGVLTHLDKFKDAKKLKKTKQRLKHRFWTEIYDGAKLFYLSGLIHGK
;
A
#
# COMPACT_ATOMS: atom_id res chain seq x y z
N MET A 1 26.92 65.48 71.60
CA MET A 1 26.32 66.30 70.52
C MET A 1 25.90 65.38 69.39
N ALA A 2 24.74 65.69 68.83
CA ALA A 2 23.87 64.96 67.91
C ALA A 2 24.47 63.92 66.95
N SER A 3 23.75 62.80 66.87
CA SER A 3 23.64 61.84 65.77
C SER A 3 23.25 62.49 64.44
N ASP A 4 23.79 62.00 63.33
CA ASP A 4 23.09 62.11 62.04
C ASP A 4 23.11 60.76 61.31
N VAL A 5 21.92 60.16 61.28
CA VAL A 5 21.58 58.90 60.64
C VAL A 5 20.60 59.25 59.53
N GLY A 6 20.88 58.82 58.31
CA GLY A 6 19.83 58.49 57.34
C GLY A 6 19.61 59.50 56.22
N GLY A 7 20.31 59.29 55.11
CA GLY A 7 19.82 59.64 53.77
C GLY A 7 19.54 58.35 53.00
N LEU A 8 18.38 57.73 53.22
CA LEU A 8 17.91 56.61 52.39
C LEU A 8 17.33 57.20 51.10
N ASP A 9 18.07 57.08 49.99
CA ASP A 9 17.53 57.30 48.64
C ASP A 9 16.31 56.40 48.43
N GLN A 10 15.13 56.99 48.21
CA GLN A 10 13.93 56.22 47.93
C GLN A 10 14.00 55.68 46.48
N PRO A 11 13.99 54.35 46.28
CA PRO A 11 13.94 53.79 44.93
C PRO A 11 12.57 54.07 44.32
N HIS A 12 12.55 54.83 43.22
CA HIS A 12 11.33 55.07 42.44
C HIS A 12 10.71 53.74 41.98
N LYS A 13 9.39 53.60 42.16
CA LYS A 13 8.62 52.42 41.72
C LYS A 13 8.88 52.13 40.23
N ALA A 14 9.36 50.92 39.93
CA ALA A 14 9.52 50.47 38.56
C ALA A 14 8.17 50.45 37.82
N HIS A 15 8.13 51.05 36.64
CA HIS A 15 6.94 51.01 35.78
C HIS A 15 6.62 49.56 35.36
N ARG A 16 5.32 49.21 35.35
CA ARG A 16 4.83 47.90 34.91
C ARG A 16 5.32 47.58 33.50
N SER A 17 5.92 46.40 33.33
CA SER A 17 6.24 45.88 32.01
C SER A 17 4.97 45.75 31.17
N ARG A 18 5.00 46.24 29.93
CA ARG A 18 3.87 46.13 29.01
C ARG A 18 3.47 44.66 28.84
N GLN A 19 2.20 44.32 29.12
CA GLN A 19 1.68 42.96 28.99
C GLN A 19 1.47 42.51 27.53
N ALA A 20 1.35 43.45 26.60
CA ALA A 20 1.18 43.16 25.18
C ALA A 20 2.38 43.63 24.36
N GLY A 21 2.88 42.73 23.51
CA GLY A 21 3.96 43.03 22.57
C GLY A 21 3.58 44.10 21.52
N PRO A 22 4.57 44.67 20.81
CA PRO A 22 4.32 45.64 19.76
C PRO A 22 3.44 45.06 18.65
N SER A 23 2.49 45.85 18.16
CA SER A 23 1.63 45.46 17.03
C SER A 23 2.47 45.02 15.83
N ALA A 24 1.94 44.13 14.99
CA ALA A 24 2.66 43.55 13.86
C ALA A 24 3.33 44.61 12.95
N LYS A 25 2.69 45.79 12.79
CA LYS A 25 3.25 46.94 12.06
C LYS A 25 4.47 47.56 12.75
N LYS A 26 4.43 47.72 14.08
CA LYS A 26 5.57 48.24 14.87
C LYS A 26 6.73 47.25 14.92
N LYS A 27 6.46 45.95 14.99
CA LYS A 27 7.48 44.88 14.95
C LYS A 27 8.20 44.83 13.60
N ALA A 28 7.48 44.94 12.49
CA ALA A 28 8.09 45.00 11.16
C ALA A 28 9.02 46.22 10.99
N ASN A 29 8.64 47.37 11.55
CA ASN A 29 9.48 48.58 11.51
C ASN A 29 10.71 48.46 12.43
N SER A 30 10.58 47.86 13.62
CA SER A 30 11.74 47.62 14.49
C SER A 30 12.71 46.62 13.88
N ASP A 31 12.23 45.55 13.27
CA ASP A 31 13.07 44.52 12.62
C ASP A 31 13.80 45.09 11.39
N ARG A 32 13.14 45.96 10.61
CA ARG A 32 13.79 46.70 9.51
C ARG A 32 14.91 47.62 10.00
N LYS A 33 14.68 48.35 11.11
CA LYS A 33 15.71 49.22 11.71
C LYS A 33 16.88 48.40 12.27
N LYS A 34 16.61 47.22 12.84
CA LYS A 34 17.61 46.31 13.39
C LYS A 34 18.47 45.65 12.31
N LYS A 35 17.86 45.20 11.20
CA LYS A 35 18.57 44.66 10.02
C LYS A 35 19.45 45.71 9.33
N LYS A 36 19.02 46.98 9.24
CA LYS A 36 19.84 48.07 8.66
C LYS A 36 21.10 48.37 9.47
N ARG A 37 21.12 48.09 10.78
CA ARG A 37 22.27 48.33 11.65
C ARG A 37 23.28 47.17 11.64
N SER A 38 22.89 45.96 11.24
CA SER A 38 23.70 44.76 11.46
C SER A 38 24.55 44.29 10.28
N GLY A 39 24.66 45.05 9.18
CA GLY A 39 25.69 44.89 8.13
C GLY A 39 25.84 43.53 7.41
N ASN A 40 25.14 42.47 7.80
CA ASN A 40 25.31 41.13 7.24
C ASN A 40 24.43 40.94 6.00
N SER A 41 25.04 41.20 4.85
CA SER A 41 24.62 40.76 3.52
C SER A 41 24.69 39.23 3.43
N ALA A 42 23.59 38.57 3.77
CA ALA A 42 23.31 37.21 3.29
C ALA A 42 22.18 37.32 2.27
N ASP A 43 22.53 37.21 0.98
CA ASP A 43 21.67 37.49 -0.19
C ASP A 43 20.36 36.69 -0.28
N ASN A 44 20.12 35.73 0.61
CA ASN A 44 18.87 34.96 0.67
C ASN A 44 17.78 35.55 1.58
N LYS A 45 17.93 36.76 2.14
CA LYS A 45 17.00 37.32 3.16
C LYS A 45 16.25 38.61 2.79
N ASN A 46 16.24 39.01 1.52
CA ASN A 46 15.56 40.21 1.02
C ASN A 46 14.36 39.93 0.08
N GLN A 47 13.87 38.70 0.01
CA GLN A 47 12.62 38.42 -0.70
C GLN A 47 11.41 38.91 0.11
N ASN A 48 10.54 39.74 -0.48
CA ASN A 48 9.34 40.26 0.17
C ASN A 48 8.34 39.11 0.42
N PRO A 49 8.12 38.65 1.67
CA PRO A 49 7.27 37.49 1.94
C PRO A 49 5.80 37.68 1.54
N LYS A 50 5.36 38.94 1.36
CA LYS A 50 4.03 39.26 0.84
C LYS A 50 3.90 39.04 -0.67
N ALA A 51 4.99 39.18 -1.43
CA ALA A 51 4.99 38.94 -2.87
C ALA A 51 4.97 37.44 -3.21
N PHE A 52 5.49 36.60 -2.30
CA PHE A 52 5.50 35.13 -2.41
C PHE A 52 4.35 34.45 -1.67
N ALA A 53 3.28 35.18 -1.34
CA ALA A 53 2.10 34.62 -0.72
C ALA A 53 1.25 33.86 -1.74
N PHE A 54 0.61 32.77 -1.29
CA PHE A 54 -0.30 32.01 -2.13
C PHE A 54 -1.53 32.85 -2.52
N LYS A 55 -1.96 32.77 -3.78
CA LYS A 55 -3.18 33.43 -4.27
C LYS A 55 -4.45 32.98 -3.52
N SER A 56 -4.49 31.72 -3.06
CA SER A 56 -5.59 31.18 -2.25
C SER A 56 -5.04 30.31 -1.13
N ALA A 57 -5.22 30.75 0.11
CA ALA A 57 -4.79 30.02 1.29
C ALA A 57 -5.53 28.67 1.45
N VAL A 58 -6.82 28.63 1.12
CA VAL A 58 -7.65 27.42 1.24
C VAL A 58 -7.20 26.35 0.25
N LYS A 59 -6.95 26.73 -1.02
CA LYS A 59 -6.47 25.78 -2.03
C LYS A 59 -5.06 25.30 -1.72
N ALA A 60 -4.17 26.20 -1.29
CA ALA A 60 -2.82 25.86 -0.88
C ALA A 60 -2.82 24.86 0.28
N LYS A 61 -3.64 25.10 1.31
CA LYS A 61 -3.79 24.18 2.45
C LYS A 61 -4.26 22.79 2.01
N ARG A 62 -5.28 22.70 1.15
CA ARG A 62 -5.79 21.40 0.65
C ARG A 62 -4.73 20.63 -0.14
N LEU A 63 -4.03 21.30 -1.04
CA LEU A 63 -2.97 20.67 -1.84
C LEU A 63 -1.80 20.22 -0.97
N GLN A 64 -1.40 21.04 0.01
CA GLN A 64 -0.36 20.69 0.96
C GLN A 64 -0.75 19.48 1.81
N SER A 65 -1.98 19.44 2.35
CA SER A 65 -2.47 18.28 3.10
C SER A 65 -2.47 16.99 2.27
N HIS A 66 -2.95 17.04 1.03
CA HIS A 66 -2.96 15.86 0.14
C HIS A 66 -1.55 15.42 -0.26
N ALA A 67 -0.63 16.37 -0.50
CA ALA A 67 0.77 16.06 -0.81
C ALA A 67 1.46 15.37 0.38
N VAL A 68 1.29 15.90 1.59
CA VAL A 68 1.83 15.32 2.83
C VAL A 68 1.23 13.93 3.08
N GLU A 69 -0.07 13.76 2.91
CA GLU A 69 -0.73 12.45 3.05
C GLU A 69 -0.18 11.42 2.04
N LYS A 70 0.04 11.82 0.80
CA LYS A 70 0.61 10.96 -0.24
C LYS A 70 2.06 10.59 0.05
N GLU A 71 2.86 11.53 0.56
CA GLU A 71 4.23 11.27 1.00
C GLU A 71 4.24 10.31 2.19
N GLN A 72 3.38 10.55 3.18
CA GLN A 72 3.26 9.69 4.35
C GLN A 72 2.85 8.26 4.01
N ARG A 73 1.91 8.06 3.07
CA ARG A 73 1.54 6.72 2.57
C ARG A 73 2.64 6.02 1.77
N ARG A 74 3.63 6.74 1.25
CA ARG A 74 4.78 6.17 0.50
C ARG A 74 5.90 5.70 1.42
N LEU A 75 5.99 6.23 2.63
CA LEU A 75 7.00 5.82 3.59
C LEU A 75 6.71 4.38 4.06
N HIS A 76 7.66 3.49 3.84
CA HIS A 76 7.62 2.10 4.29
C HIS A 76 8.82 1.83 5.20
N VAL A 77 8.74 0.78 6.02
CA VAL A 77 9.86 0.35 6.86
C VAL A 77 11.04 -0.04 5.94
N PRO A 78 12.24 0.53 6.13
CA PRO A 78 13.39 0.17 5.32
C PRO A 78 13.79 -1.29 5.60
N THR A 79 13.73 -2.12 4.56
CA THR A 79 14.16 -3.52 4.61
C THR A 79 15.36 -3.72 3.71
N ILE A 80 16.24 -4.65 4.08
CA ILE A 80 17.43 -4.99 3.31
C ILE A 80 17.02 -5.99 2.23
N ASP A 81 17.22 -5.63 0.96
CA ASP A 81 17.06 -6.56 -0.16
C ASP A 81 18.30 -7.46 -0.27
N ARG A 82 18.08 -8.78 -0.29
CA ARG A 82 19.13 -9.81 -0.37
C ARG A 82 19.16 -10.52 -1.73
N THR A 83 18.56 -9.93 -2.76
CA THR A 83 18.59 -10.49 -4.11
C THR A 83 19.95 -10.23 -4.77
N TYR A 84 20.80 -11.26 -4.87
CA TYR A 84 22.12 -11.19 -5.50
C TYR A 84 22.14 -11.96 -6.83
N GLY A 85 22.68 -11.35 -7.89
CA GLY A 85 22.87 -12.01 -9.19
C GLY A 85 21.60 -12.10 -10.05
N GLU A 86 21.42 -13.21 -10.74
CA GLU A 86 20.24 -13.45 -11.59
C GLU A 86 19.02 -13.78 -10.72
N PRO A 87 17.85 -13.16 -10.94
CA PRO A 87 16.67 -13.41 -10.13
C PRO A 87 16.20 -14.87 -10.26
N ALA A 88 15.88 -15.46 -9.11
CA ALA A 88 15.21 -16.74 -9.00
C ALA A 88 13.84 -16.72 -9.72
N PRO A 89 13.33 -17.87 -10.19
CA PRO A 89 11.99 -17.94 -10.75
C PRO A 89 10.95 -17.51 -9.72
N TYR A 90 10.03 -16.65 -10.13
CA TYR A 90 8.96 -16.14 -9.27
C TYR A 90 7.93 -17.24 -9.02
N VAL A 91 7.73 -17.63 -7.76
CA VAL A 91 6.91 -18.79 -7.40
C VAL A 91 5.45 -18.41 -7.27
N VAL A 92 4.61 -19.06 -8.07
CA VAL A 92 3.17 -18.85 -8.14
C VAL A 92 2.47 -20.12 -7.66
N VAL A 93 1.91 -20.05 -6.46
CA VAL A 93 1.11 -21.14 -5.89
C VAL A 93 -0.33 -20.99 -6.39
N VAL A 94 -0.89 -22.08 -6.88
CA VAL A 94 -2.29 -22.19 -7.28
C VAL A 94 -3.04 -22.96 -6.22
N HIS A 95 -3.88 -22.27 -5.45
CA HIS A 95 -4.69 -22.85 -4.40
C HIS A 95 -6.19 -22.68 -4.69
N GLY A 96 -6.98 -23.57 -4.15
CA GLY A 96 -8.43 -23.55 -4.25
C GLY A 96 -9.02 -24.92 -3.92
N PRO A 97 -10.35 -24.99 -3.76
CA PRO A 97 -11.04 -26.19 -3.33
C PRO A 97 -10.90 -27.35 -4.32
N PRO A 98 -11.21 -28.61 -3.92
CA PRO A 98 -11.24 -29.72 -4.85
C PRO A 98 -12.16 -29.42 -6.02
N LYS A 99 -11.74 -29.84 -7.23
CA LYS A 99 -12.53 -29.73 -8.47
C LYS A 99 -12.81 -28.29 -8.95
N VAL A 100 -12.16 -27.26 -8.39
CA VAL A 100 -12.30 -25.87 -8.87
C VAL A 100 -11.60 -25.59 -10.20
N GLY A 101 -10.73 -26.50 -10.65
CA GLY A 101 -9.98 -26.40 -11.92
C GLY A 101 -8.51 -25.98 -11.80
N LYS A 102 -7.84 -26.24 -10.67
CA LYS A 102 -6.43 -25.87 -10.42
C LYS A 102 -5.47 -26.33 -11.52
N SER A 103 -5.43 -27.63 -11.80
CA SER A 103 -4.56 -28.18 -12.83
C SER A 103 -4.91 -27.68 -14.23
N VAL A 104 -6.19 -27.41 -14.52
CA VAL A 104 -6.63 -26.85 -15.80
C VAL A 104 -6.12 -25.42 -15.97
N LEU A 105 -6.19 -24.59 -14.93
CA LEU A 105 -5.63 -23.24 -14.97
C LEU A 105 -4.13 -23.27 -15.26
N ILE A 106 -3.37 -24.16 -14.61
CA ILE A 106 -1.93 -24.30 -14.85
C ILE A 106 -1.68 -24.73 -16.30
N LYS A 107 -2.40 -25.73 -16.82
CA LYS A 107 -2.28 -26.15 -18.23
C LYS A 107 -2.53 -25.00 -19.19
N CYS A 108 -3.59 -24.23 -18.97
CA CYS A 108 -3.94 -23.08 -19.80
C CYS A 108 -2.86 -21.99 -19.76
N LEU A 109 -2.33 -21.67 -18.58
CA LEU A 109 -1.27 -20.68 -18.43
C LEU A 109 0.01 -21.14 -19.10
N VAL A 110 0.43 -22.39 -18.89
CA VAL A 110 1.62 -22.93 -19.54
C VAL A 110 1.46 -22.93 -21.05
N LYS A 111 0.32 -23.40 -21.57
CA LYS A 111 0.02 -23.37 -23.01
C LYS A 111 0.04 -21.96 -23.58
N HIS A 112 -0.44 -20.96 -22.84
CA HIS A 112 -0.40 -19.57 -23.27
C HIS A 112 1.04 -19.05 -23.42
N TYR A 113 1.94 -19.38 -22.50
CA TYR A 113 3.33 -18.90 -22.54
C TYR A 113 4.22 -19.71 -23.47
N THR A 114 4.16 -21.05 -23.41
CA THR A 114 5.06 -21.93 -24.15
C THR A 114 4.52 -22.36 -25.50
N LYS A 115 3.21 -22.15 -25.76
CA LYS A 115 2.49 -22.67 -26.94
C LYS A 115 2.42 -24.20 -27.00
N HIS A 116 2.87 -24.90 -25.97
CA HIS A 116 2.82 -26.36 -25.88
C HIS A 116 1.71 -26.83 -24.94
N ASN A 117 1.05 -27.92 -25.31
CA ASN A 117 -0.01 -28.51 -24.49
C ASN A 117 0.60 -29.54 -23.52
N LEU A 118 0.31 -29.40 -22.23
CA LEU A 118 0.75 -30.35 -21.20
C LEU A 118 -0.38 -31.35 -20.88
N PRO A 119 -0.14 -32.68 -20.97
CA PRO A 119 -1.17 -33.68 -20.71
C PRO A 119 -1.54 -33.75 -19.22
N GLU A 120 -0.55 -33.67 -18.32
CA GLU A 120 -0.73 -33.73 -16.88
C GLU A 120 0.17 -32.71 -16.18
N VAL A 121 -0.32 -32.16 -15.08
CA VAL A 121 0.43 -31.24 -14.22
C VAL A 121 0.89 -32.06 -13.02
N ARG A 122 2.21 -32.33 -12.95
CA ARG A 122 2.81 -32.99 -11.79
C ARG A 122 4.01 -32.17 -11.33
N GLY A 123 4.01 -31.83 -10.05
CA GLY A 123 5.08 -31.06 -9.43
C GLY A 123 5.19 -29.61 -9.94
N PRO A 124 6.30 -28.93 -9.61
CA PRO A 124 6.49 -27.54 -9.97
C PRO A 124 6.88 -27.39 -11.45
N ILE A 125 6.18 -26.52 -12.18
CA ILE A 125 6.42 -26.26 -13.60
C ILE A 125 7.03 -24.87 -13.76
N THR A 126 8.28 -24.81 -14.20
CA THR A 126 8.97 -23.55 -14.47
C THR A 126 8.86 -23.18 -15.95
N ILE A 127 8.42 -21.96 -16.23
CA ILE A 127 8.33 -21.39 -17.56
C ILE A 127 9.08 -20.06 -17.63
N VAL A 128 9.56 -19.72 -18.83
CA VAL A 128 10.13 -18.41 -19.12
C VAL A 128 9.00 -17.51 -19.62
N SER A 129 8.68 -16.45 -18.86
CA SER A 129 7.60 -15.51 -19.22
C SER A 129 8.10 -14.36 -20.09
N GLY A 130 9.37 -13.95 -19.89
CA GLY A 130 10.03 -12.92 -20.69
C GLY A 130 11.55 -12.99 -20.53
N LYS A 131 12.28 -12.04 -21.14
CA LYS A 131 13.75 -12.05 -21.19
C LYS A 131 14.44 -12.09 -19.82
N GLN A 132 13.83 -11.48 -18.81
CA GLN A 132 14.41 -11.35 -17.46
C GLN A 132 13.58 -12.05 -16.37
N ARG A 133 12.44 -12.67 -16.72
CA ARG A 133 11.50 -13.21 -15.73
C ARG A 133 11.09 -14.63 -16.05
N ARG A 134 11.37 -15.52 -15.09
CA ARG A 134 10.90 -16.91 -15.03
C ARG A 134 9.80 -17.01 -13.98
N ILE A 135 8.83 -17.88 -14.23
CA ILE A 135 7.70 -18.11 -13.34
C ILE A 135 7.63 -19.61 -13.07
N GLN A 136 7.49 -20.00 -11.81
CA GLN A 136 7.30 -21.39 -11.40
C GLN A 136 5.88 -21.56 -10.88
N PHE A 137 5.07 -22.38 -11.54
CA PHE A 137 3.75 -22.74 -11.07
C PHE A 137 3.83 -23.96 -10.17
N VAL A 138 3.19 -23.88 -9.01
CA VAL A 138 3.06 -24.98 -8.05
C VAL A 138 1.59 -25.19 -7.75
N GLU A 139 1.08 -26.40 -7.98
CA GLU A 139 -0.26 -26.77 -7.55
C GLU A 139 -0.25 -27.11 -6.06
N CYS A 140 -1.09 -26.45 -5.27
CA CYS A 140 -1.22 -26.76 -3.85
C CYS A 140 -2.05 -28.05 -3.67
N PRO A 141 -1.53 -29.06 -2.95
CA PRO A 141 -2.33 -30.21 -2.53
C PRO A 141 -3.40 -29.77 -1.52
N ASN A 142 -4.44 -30.59 -1.34
CA ASN A 142 -5.55 -30.30 -0.41
C ASN A 142 -5.24 -30.68 1.05
N ASP A 143 -3.99 -30.98 1.37
CA ASP A 143 -3.58 -31.27 2.75
C ASP A 143 -3.10 -29.98 3.45
N ILE A 144 -3.42 -29.84 4.73
CA ILE A 144 -3.06 -28.68 5.54
C ILE A 144 -1.54 -28.53 5.61
N ASN A 145 -0.80 -29.63 5.71
CA ASN A 145 0.68 -29.56 5.72
C ASN A 145 1.22 -29.00 4.40
N GLY A 146 0.66 -29.46 3.28
CA GLY A 146 1.04 -28.94 1.97
C GLY A 146 0.64 -27.47 1.77
N MET A 147 -0.48 -27.03 2.35
CA MET A 147 -0.87 -25.62 2.39
C MET A 147 0.12 -24.75 3.19
N ILE A 148 0.57 -25.22 4.35
CA ILE A 148 1.56 -24.55 5.19
C ILE A 148 2.89 -24.41 4.45
N ASP A 149 3.34 -25.48 3.79
CA ASP A 149 4.61 -25.45 3.06
C ASP A 149 4.52 -24.53 1.84
N CYS A 150 3.43 -24.61 1.07
CA CYS A 150 3.18 -23.69 -0.04
C CYS A 150 3.13 -22.23 0.41
N ALA A 151 2.54 -21.95 1.57
CA ALA A 151 2.46 -20.59 2.11
C ALA A 151 3.83 -19.99 2.43
N LYS A 152 4.80 -20.80 2.88
CA LYS A 152 6.14 -20.32 3.26
C LYS A 152 7.00 -19.87 2.08
N PHE A 153 6.82 -20.45 0.90
CA PHE A 153 7.64 -20.14 -0.29
C PHE A 153 6.90 -19.36 -1.39
N ALA A 154 5.59 -19.10 -1.23
CA ALA A 154 4.81 -18.41 -2.26
C ALA A 154 5.21 -16.92 -2.38
N ASP A 155 5.59 -16.49 -3.58
CA ASP A 155 5.68 -15.05 -3.89
C ASP A 155 4.34 -14.46 -4.35
N LEU A 156 3.50 -15.31 -4.96
CA LEU A 156 2.15 -15.00 -5.41
C LEU A 156 1.24 -16.20 -5.19
N ALA A 157 0.09 -15.96 -4.57
CA ALA A 157 -0.99 -16.92 -4.45
C ALA A 157 -2.12 -16.61 -5.44
N LEU A 158 -2.39 -17.54 -6.36
CA LEU A 158 -3.60 -17.56 -7.17
C LEU A 158 -4.67 -18.36 -6.43
N LEU A 159 -5.70 -17.67 -5.94
CA LEU A 159 -6.82 -18.27 -5.22
C LEU A 159 -7.99 -18.50 -6.17
N LEU A 160 -8.29 -19.76 -6.45
CA LEU A 160 -9.44 -20.16 -7.24
C LEU A 160 -10.66 -20.28 -6.34
N ILE A 161 -11.75 -19.64 -6.74
CA ILE A 161 -13.03 -19.65 -6.04
C ILE A 161 -14.09 -20.10 -7.05
N ASP A 162 -14.92 -21.09 -6.68
CA ASP A 162 -16.08 -21.46 -7.50
C ASP A 162 -17.14 -20.34 -7.39
N GLY A 163 -17.47 -19.69 -8.50
CA GLY A 163 -18.46 -18.62 -8.52
C GLY A 163 -19.89 -19.08 -8.26
N SER A 164 -20.22 -20.35 -8.54
CA SER A 164 -21.54 -20.94 -8.32
C SER A 164 -21.75 -21.36 -6.88
N TYR A 165 -20.74 -21.96 -6.24
CA TYR A 165 -20.82 -22.36 -4.84
C TYR A 165 -20.51 -21.19 -3.90
N GLY A 166 -19.46 -20.43 -4.23
CA GLY A 166 -18.93 -19.34 -3.42
C GLY A 166 -17.64 -19.73 -2.72
N PHE A 167 -17.39 -19.13 -1.55
CA PHE A 167 -16.20 -19.42 -0.77
C PHE A 167 -16.37 -20.70 0.04
N GLU A 168 -15.36 -21.57 -0.02
CA GLU A 168 -15.26 -22.79 0.75
C GLU A 168 -14.27 -22.62 1.92
N MET A 169 -14.42 -23.45 2.95
CA MET A 169 -13.58 -23.38 4.17
C MET A 169 -12.08 -23.52 3.84
N GLU A 170 -11.72 -24.40 2.89
CA GLU A 170 -10.33 -24.60 2.45
C GLU A 170 -9.67 -23.33 1.91
N THR A 171 -10.45 -22.42 1.30
CA THR A 171 -9.91 -21.14 0.81
C THR A 171 -9.59 -20.19 1.97
N PHE A 172 -10.40 -20.22 3.03
CA PHE A 172 -10.17 -19.40 4.22
C PHE A 172 -9.06 -19.93 5.10
N GLU A 173 -8.95 -21.26 5.24
CA GLU A 173 -7.85 -21.89 5.96
C GLU A 173 -6.50 -21.48 5.35
N PHE A 174 -6.35 -21.58 4.03
CA PHE A 174 -5.13 -21.15 3.35
C PHE A 174 -4.88 -19.64 3.45
N LEU A 175 -5.92 -18.80 3.35
CA LEU A 175 -5.79 -17.36 3.56
C LEU A 175 -5.26 -17.02 4.96
N ASN A 176 -5.78 -17.69 6.00
CA ASN A 176 -5.33 -17.50 7.37
C ASN A 176 -3.89 -17.98 7.58
N ILE A 177 -3.52 -19.12 6.97
CA ILE A 177 -2.14 -19.63 6.99
C ILE A 177 -1.19 -18.61 6.33
N LEU A 178 -1.57 -18.02 5.19
CA LEU A 178 -0.78 -16.97 4.52
C LEU A 178 -0.62 -15.71 5.37
N GLN A 179 -1.66 -15.30 6.11
CA GLN A 179 -1.57 -14.14 7.01
C GLN A 179 -0.56 -14.36 8.14
N VAL A 180 -0.45 -15.59 8.66
CA VAL A 180 0.50 -15.93 9.72
C VAL A 180 1.94 -16.04 9.21
N HIS A 181 2.16 -16.65 8.05
CA HIS A 181 3.51 -16.86 7.51
C HIS A 181 4.12 -15.65 6.80
N GLY A 182 3.31 -14.65 6.47
CA GLY A 182 3.72 -13.45 5.74
C GLY A 182 2.93 -13.35 4.46
N PHE A 183 2.04 -12.36 4.40
CA PHE A 183 1.02 -12.26 3.36
C PHE A 183 1.64 -11.91 1.99
N PRO A 184 1.71 -12.85 1.02
CA PRO A 184 2.30 -12.58 -0.28
C PRO A 184 1.31 -11.80 -1.16
N LYS A 185 1.68 -11.55 -2.41
CA LYS A 185 0.71 -11.00 -3.37
C LYS A 185 -0.38 -12.03 -3.60
N ILE A 186 -1.64 -11.62 -3.51
CA ILE A 186 -2.79 -12.50 -3.76
C ILE A 186 -3.57 -12.00 -4.96
N MET A 187 -3.94 -12.91 -5.86
CA MET A 187 -4.90 -12.66 -6.93
C MET A 187 -5.99 -13.72 -6.88
N GLY A 188 -7.24 -13.27 -6.96
CA GLY A 188 -8.38 -14.17 -7.00
C GLY A 188 -8.75 -14.51 -8.43
N VAL A 189 -9.21 -15.74 -8.66
CA VAL A 189 -9.74 -16.22 -9.93
C VAL A 189 -11.09 -16.87 -9.65
N LEU A 190 -12.17 -16.25 -10.13
CA LEU A 190 -13.51 -16.83 -10.08
C LEU A 190 -13.73 -17.74 -11.28
N THR A 191 -14.01 -19.02 -11.00
CA THR A 191 -14.31 -20.04 -12.00
C THR A 191 -15.81 -20.39 -12.00
N HIS A 192 -16.22 -21.30 -12.89
CA HIS A 192 -17.59 -21.82 -12.97
C HIS A 192 -18.69 -20.77 -13.11
N LEU A 193 -18.42 -19.69 -13.83
CA LEU A 193 -19.40 -18.64 -14.10
C LEU A 193 -20.44 -19.02 -15.16
N ASP A 194 -20.18 -20.11 -15.89
CA ASP A 194 -21.04 -20.74 -16.88
C ASP A 194 -22.25 -21.46 -16.29
N LYS A 195 -22.18 -21.90 -15.02
CA LYS A 195 -23.31 -22.50 -14.31
C LYS A 195 -24.49 -21.52 -14.12
N PHE A 196 -24.27 -20.21 -14.28
CA PHE A 196 -25.31 -19.20 -14.15
C PHE A 196 -26.09 -19.03 -15.45
N LYS A 197 -27.36 -19.43 -15.44
CA LYS A 197 -28.31 -19.15 -16.54
C LYS A 197 -28.72 -17.67 -16.61
N ASP A 198 -28.79 -16.99 -15.46
CA ASP A 198 -29.28 -15.61 -15.36
C ASP A 198 -28.14 -14.58 -15.25
N ALA A 199 -28.06 -13.67 -16.22
CA ALA A 199 -27.06 -12.59 -16.23
C ALA A 199 -27.19 -11.60 -15.05
N LYS A 200 -28.42 -11.34 -14.57
CA LYS A 200 -28.65 -10.46 -13.41
C LYS A 200 -28.13 -11.10 -12.12
N LYS A 201 -28.37 -12.40 -11.93
CA LYS A 201 -27.85 -13.15 -10.77
C LYS A 201 -26.32 -13.20 -10.82
N LEU A 202 -25.74 -13.48 -11.99
CA LEU A 202 -24.29 -13.48 -12.20
C LEU A 202 -23.65 -12.16 -11.77
N LYS A 203 -24.20 -11.01 -12.18
CA LYS A 203 -23.67 -9.69 -11.78
C LYS A 203 -23.72 -9.48 -10.27
N LYS A 204 -24.85 -9.81 -9.63
CA LYS A 204 -25.01 -9.71 -8.16
C LYS A 204 -24.03 -10.62 -7.43
N THR A 205 -23.87 -11.86 -7.87
CA THR A 205 -22.94 -12.82 -7.26
C THR A 205 -21.49 -12.37 -7.43
N LYS A 206 -21.09 -11.91 -8.62
CA LYS A 206 -19.75 -11.34 -8.85
C LYS A 206 -19.46 -10.18 -7.91
N GLN A 207 -20.42 -9.28 -7.70
CA GLN A 207 -20.25 -8.15 -6.79
C GLN A 207 -20.15 -8.61 -5.33
N ARG A 208 -21.00 -9.55 -4.89
CA ARG A 208 -20.97 -10.13 -3.54
C ARG A 208 -19.65 -10.83 -3.25
N LEU A 209 -19.19 -11.68 -4.17
CA LEU A 209 -17.91 -12.40 -4.02
C LEU A 209 -16.72 -11.47 -4.07
N LYS A 210 -16.76 -10.44 -4.91
CA LYS A 210 -15.72 -9.39 -4.95
C LYS A 210 -15.64 -8.62 -3.64
N HIS A 211 -16.78 -8.18 -3.11
CA HIS A 211 -16.80 -7.47 -1.83
C HIS A 211 -16.28 -8.36 -0.70
N ARG A 212 -16.70 -9.63 -0.66
CA ARG A 212 -16.19 -10.58 0.34
C ARG A 212 -14.69 -10.80 0.18
N PHE A 213 -14.19 -10.98 -1.04
CA PHE A 213 -12.76 -11.10 -1.32
C PHE A 213 -11.94 -9.90 -0.83
N TRP A 214 -12.50 -8.68 -0.96
CA TRP A 214 -11.85 -7.47 -0.44
C TRP A 214 -11.83 -7.39 1.08
N THR A 215 -12.90 -7.84 1.74
CA THR A 215 -12.96 -7.89 3.21
C THR A 215 -11.93 -8.85 3.79
N GLU A 216 -11.66 -9.97 3.12
CA GLU A 216 -10.81 -11.06 3.63
C GLU A 216 -9.31 -10.84 3.36
N ILE A 217 -8.98 -10.05 2.34
CA ILE A 217 -7.60 -9.83 1.89
C ILE A 217 -7.18 -8.39 2.14
N TYR A 218 -7.50 -7.50 1.20
CA TYR A 218 -7.36 -6.05 1.33
C TYR A 218 -8.26 -5.38 0.30
N ASP A 219 -8.63 -4.14 0.59
CA ASP A 219 -9.51 -3.37 -0.29
C ASP A 219 -8.83 -3.10 -1.64
N GLY A 220 -9.53 -3.40 -2.73
CA GLY A 220 -9.00 -3.27 -4.09
C GLY A 220 -8.16 -4.46 -4.57
N ALA A 221 -8.17 -5.62 -3.89
CA ALA A 221 -7.54 -6.83 -4.39
C ALA A 221 -8.06 -7.23 -5.79
N LYS A 222 -7.16 -7.75 -6.65
CA LYS A 222 -7.49 -8.10 -8.03
C LYS A 222 -8.21 -9.44 -8.10
N LEU A 223 -9.38 -9.43 -8.75
CA LEU A 223 -10.22 -10.60 -8.96
C LEU A 223 -10.48 -10.78 -10.47
N PHE A 224 -10.04 -11.90 -11.02
CA PHE A 224 -10.26 -12.27 -12.41
C PHE A 224 -11.49 -13.17 -12.53
N TYR A 225 -12.17 -13.10 -13.67
CA TYR A 225 -13.37 -13.86 -13.95
C TYR A 225 -13.10 -14.77 -15.14
N LEU A 226 -13.05 -16.07 -14.92
CA LEU A 226 -12.96 -17.05 -15.99
C LEU A 226 -14.37 -17.55 -16.33
N SER A 227 -14.68 -17.51 -17.62
CA SER A 227 -15.89 -18.14 -18.15
C SER A 227 -15.71 -19.67 -18.16
N GLY A 228 -16.75 -20.38 -18.63
CA GLY A 228 -16.69 -21.82 -18.86
C GLY A 228 -15.55 -22.24 -19.79
N LEU A 229 -15.27 -23.55 -19.78
CA LEU A 229 -14.23 -24.17 -20.60
C LEU A 229 -14.71 -24.28 -22.05
N ILE A 230 -13.93 -23.74 -22.99
CA ILE A 230 -14.23 -23.85 -24.42
C ILE A 230 -13.35 -25.00 -24.96
N HIS A 231 -13.97 -26.07 -25.46
CA HIS A 231 -13.34 -27.31 -25.96
C HIS A 231 -12.88 -28.34 -24.92
N GLY A 232 -13.36 -28.26 -23.67
CA GLY A 232 -13.03 -29.24 -22.63
C GLY A 232 -11.54 -29.39 -22.34
N LYS A 233 -10.75 -28.38 -22.74
CA LYS A 233 -9.29 -28.27 -22.60
C LYS A 233 -8.92 -26.84 -22.22
#